data_AF-A0A2T2N0T1-F1
#
_entry.id   AF-A0A2T2N0T1-F1
#
_cell.length_a   1.000
_cell.length_b   1.000
_cell.length_c   1.000
_cell.angle_alpha   90.00
_cell.angle_beta   90.00
_cell.angle_gamma   90.00
#
_symmetry.space_group_name_H-M   'P 1'
#
loop_
_entity.id
_entity.type
_entity.pdbx_description
1 polymer ?
#
loop_
_entity_poly.entity_id
_entity_poly.type
_entity_poly.pdbx_seq_one_letter_code
_entity_poly.pdbx_strand_id
1 'polypeptide(L)'
;MRPLSQKLLRQWHQMLSLPRQPSPSWHRNRFREELRERTAATTCWQTLSETSDIFFTISRAQHDGFPVGKLPGCSAPGIATVYAYMLAKYTLRWQFYRTAALLCRAPHYASVREVVNPGKDHKLGEVALRHQIDPIAFKRVGGKLRRFWPLLP
;
A
#
# COMPACT_ATOMS: atom_id res chain seq x y z
N MET A 1 -16.12 -21.01 -10.28
CA MET A 1 -14.70 -20.69 -10.55
C MET A 1 -14.41 -19.29 -10.02
N ARG A 2 -13.31 -19.08 -9.29
CA ARG A 2 -12.92 -17.71 -8.88
C ARG A 2 -12.42 -16.97 -10.13
N PRO A 3 -12.90 -15.75 -10.43
CA PRO A 3 -12.47 -15.00 -11.59
C PRO A 3 -10.95 -14.78 -11.59
N LEU A 4 -10.33 -14.74 -12.77
CA LEU A 4 -8.88 -14.60 -12.98
C LEU A 4 -8.28 -13.42 -12.17
N SER A 5 -9.04 -12.33 -12.07
CA SER A 5 -8.69 -11.14 -11.27
C SER A 5 -8.48 -11.43 -9.78
N GLN A 6 -9.28 -12.33 -9.18
CA GLN A 6 -9.10 -12.70 -7.77
C GLN A 6 -7.85 -13.52 -7.52
N LYS A 7 -7.46 -14.38 -8.48
CA LYS A 7 -6.22 -15.18 -8.38
C LYS A 7 -5.00 -14.25 -8.45
N LEU A 8 -4.99 -13.33 -9.41
CA LEU A 8 -3.92 -12.34 -9.56
C LEU A 8 -3.81 -11.46 -8.32
N LEU A 9 -4.93 -10.96 -7.79
CA LEU A 9 -4.93 -10.14 -6.59
C LEU A 9 -4.41 -10.90 -5.36
N ARG A 10 -4.75 -12.20 -5.23
CA ARG A 10 -4.20 -13.06 -4.18
C ARG A 10 -2.69 -13.21 -4.32
N GLN A 11 -2.18 -13.51 -5.51
CA GLN A 11 -0.74 -13.64 -5.78
C GLN A 11 -0.01 -12.32 -5.48
N TRP A 12 -0.61 -11.19 -5.86
CA TRP A 12 -0.06 -9.87 -5.57
C TRP A 12 0.02 -9.59 -4.06
N HIS A 13 -1.03 -9.89 -3.29
CA HIS A 13 -0.97 -9.78 -1.82
C HIS A 13 0.07 -10.71 -1.20
N GLN A 14 0.25 -11.92 -1.77
CA GLN A 14 1.33 -12.83 -1.36
C GLN A 14 2.72 -12.25 -1.67
N MET A 15 2.91 -11.60 -2.82
CA MET A 15 4.16 -10.91 -3.16
C MET A 15 4.46 -9.78 -2.17
N LEU A 16 3.46 -8.94 -1.85
CA LEU A 16 3.62 -7.89 -0.84
C LEU A 16 3.93 -8.47 0.55
N SER A 17 3.35 -9.64 0.86
CA SER A 17 3.63 -10.41 2.07
C SER A 17 3.44 -9.61 3.37
N LEU A 18 2.51 -8.65 3.36
CA LEU A 18 2.25 -7.79 4.51
C LEU A 18 1.83 -8.63 5.74
N PRO A 19 2.22 -8.23 6.96
CA PRO A 19 1.76 -8.89 8.17
C PRO A 19 0.23 -8.93 8.25
N ARG A 20 -0.32 -10.11 8.58
CA ARG A 20 -1.76 -10.26 8.80
C ARG A 20 -2.20 -9.39 9.97
N GLN A 21 -3.27 -8.64 9.80
CA GLN A 21 -3.78 -7.80 10.88
C GLN A 21 -4.65 -8.62 11.84
N PRO A 22 -4.54 -8.39 13.16
CA PRO A 22 -5.09 -9.30 14.16
C PRO A 22 -6.61 -9.15 14.34
N SER A 23 -7.18 -7.99 14.00
CA SER A 23 -8.58 -7.69 14.35
C SER A 23 -9.41 -7.16 13.18
N PRO A 24 -10.71 -7.50 13.13
CA PRO A 24 -11.65 -6.86 12.20
C PRO A 24 -11.77 -5.35 12.43
N SER A 25 -11.57 -4.87 13.67
CA SER A 25 -11.67 -3.44 14.01
C SER A 25 -10.60 -2.62 13.31
N TRP A 26 -9.39 -3.17 13.12
CA TRP A 26 -8.33 -2.50 12.37
C TRP A 26 -8.76 -2.22 10.92
N HIS A 27 -9.28 -3.23 10.22
CA HIS A 27 -9.75 -3.07 8.84
C HIS A 27 -10.94 -2.10 8.75
N ARG A 28 -11.87 -2.16 9.70
CA ARG A 28 -13.01 -1.22 9.76
C ARG A 28 -12.55 0.22 9.96
N ASN A 29 -11.57 0.45 10.84
CA ASN A 29 -11.04 1.79 11.09
C ASN A 29 -10.28 2.32 9.87
N ARG A 30 -9.42 1.51 9.25
CA ARG A 30 -8.77 1.89 7.99
C ARG A 30 -9.80 2.22 6.90
N PHE A 31 -10.80 1.38 6.71
CA PHE A 31 -11.84 1.63 5.71
C PHE A 31 -12.59 2.96 5.94
N ARG A 32 -12.89 3.29 7.20
CA ARG A 32 -13.52 4.57 7.55
C ARG A 32 -12.61 5.77 7.27
N GLU A 33 -11.32 5.63 7.49
CA GLU A 33 -10.32 6.65 7.17
C GLU A 33 -10.26 6.90 5.66
N GLU A 34 -10.08 5.84 4.86
CA GLU A 34 -10.04 5.95 3.39
C GLU A 34 -11.34 6.55 2.82
N LEU A 35 -12.50 6.22 3.41
CA LEU A 35 -13.78 6.77 2.98
C LEU A 35 -13.87 8.28 3.25
N ARG A 36 -13.35 8.74 4.40
CA ARG A 36 -13.30 10.18 4.72
C ARG A 36 -12.38 10.91 3.76
N GLU A 37 -11.20 10.37 3.49
CA GLU A 37 -10.24 10.94 2.52
C GLU A 37 -10.87 11.01 1.12
N ARG A 38 -11.58 9.94 0.71
CA ARG A 38 -12.32 9.90 -0.55
C ARG A 38 -13.43 10.94 -0.66
N THR A 39 -14.17 11.20 0.42
CA THR A 39 -15.21 12.24 0.46
C THR A 39 -14.61 13.64 0.41
N ALA A 40 -13.40 13.84 0.95
CA ALA A 40 -12.68 15.11 0.91
C ALA A 40 -11.96 15.39 -0.43
N ALA A 41 -11.83 14.38 -1.31
CA ALA A 41 -11.17 14.53 -2.61
C ALA A 41 -11.96 15.46 -3.55
N THR A 42 -11.30 16.49 -4.05
CA THR A 42 -11.92 17.52 -4.92
C THR A 42 -11.58 17.35 -6.40
N THR A 43 -10.49 16.64 -6.70
CA THR A 43 -10.01 16.44 -8.08
C THR A 43 -10.20 15.00 -8.57
N CYS A 44 -10.22 14.80 -9.89
CA CYS A 44 -10.27 13.47 -10.49
C CYS A 44 -9.10 12.58 -10.06
N TRP A 45 -7.90 13.15 -9.95
CA TRP A 45 -6.69 12.43 -9.53
C TRP A 45 -6.74 12.00 -8.06
N GLN A 46 -7.16 12.90 -7.16
CA GLN A 46 -7.38 12.54 -5.76
C GLN A 46 -8.48 11.47 -5.66
N THR A 47 -9.58 11.65 -6.38
CA THR A 47 -10.65 10.65 -6.44
C THR A 47 -10.13 9.28 -6.84
N LEU A 48 -9.30 9.18 -7.88
CA LEU A 48 -8.67 7.92 -8.32
C LEU A 48 -7.76 7.34 -7.23
N SER A 49 -6.88 8.16 -6.65
CA SER A 49 -5.99 7.79 -5.54
C SER A 49 -6.77 7.20 -4.36
N GLU A 50 -7.73 7.94 -3.82
CA GLU A 50 -8.48 7.52 -2.63
C GLU A 50 -9.37 6.30 -2.92
N THR A 51 -9.94 6.22 -4.13
CA THR A 51 -10.71 5.03 -4.54
C THR A 51 -9.80 3.79 -4.61
N SER A 52 -8.54 3.95 -5.05
CA SER A 52 -7.57 2.87 -5.07
C SER A 52 -7.19 2.40 -3.66
N ASP A 53 -7.15 3.30 -2.68
CA ASP A 53 -6.86 2.95 -1.28
C ASP A 53 -8.04 2.23 -0.60
N ILE A 54 -9.28 2.63 -0.91
CA ILE A 54 -10.48 1.87 -0.53
C ILE A 54 -10.41 0.45 -1.09
N PHE A 55 -10.09 0.30 -2.38
CA PHE A 55 -9.99 -1.00 -3.03
C PHE A 55 -8.90 -1.87 -2.39
N PHE A 56 -7.75 -1.25 -2.09
CA PHE A 56 -6.68 -1.92 -1.38
C PHE A 56 -7.14 -2.41 -0.01
N THR A 57 -7.81 -1.56 0.79
CA THR A 57 -8.29 -1.91 2.12
C THR A 57 -9.28 -3.07 2.11
N ILE A 58 -10.25 -3.06 1.18
CA ILE A 58 -11.19 -4.17 1.03
C ILE A 58 -10.46 -5.44 0.58
N SER A 59 -9.60 -5.36 -0.45
CA SER A 59 -8.86 -6.52 -0.96
C SER A 59 -7.96 -7.14 0.11
N ARG A 60 -7.35 -6.29 0.96
CA ARG A 60 -6.48 -6.72 2.04
C ARG A 60 -7.26 -7.43 3.13
N ALA A 61 -8.42 -6.89 3.52
CA ALA A 61 -9.29 -7.54 4.50
C ALA A 61 -9.78 -8.92 3.99
N GLN A 62 -10.13 -9.03 2.71
CA GLN A 62 -10.46 -10.32 2.08
C GLN A 62 -9.27 -11.29 2.10
N HIS A 63 -8.07 -10.81 1.80
CA HIS A 63 -6.85 -11.62 1.84
C HIS A 63 -6.53 -12.12 3.26
N ASP A 64 -6.74 -11.28 4.28
CA ASP A 64 -6.55 -11.63 5.68
C ASP A 64 -7.69 -12.51 6.25
N GLY A 65 -8.70 -12.84 5.42
CA GLY A 65 -9.77 -13.78 5.73
C GLY A 65 -10.98 -13.18 6.45
N PHE A 66 -11.12 -11.85 6.46
CA PHE A 66 -12.25 -11.18 7.11
C PHE A 66 -13.47 -11.10 6.17
N PRO A 67 -14.69 -11.30 6.71
CA PRO A 67 -15.92 -11.17 5.93
C PRO A 67 -16.20 -9.68 5.66
N VAL A 68 -15.81 -9.22 4.47
CA VAL A 68 -16.08 -7.86 3.98
C VAL A 68 -16.82 -7.89 2.64
N GLY A 69 -17.37 -6.75 2.24
CA GLY A 69 -18.05 -6.59 0.95
C GLY A 69 -17.20 -7.05 -0.24
N LYS A 70 -17.87 -7.44 -1.33
CA LYS A 70 -17.21 -7.83 -2.57
C LYS A 70 -16.66 -6.60 -3.29
N LEU A 71 -15.50 -6.73 -3.90
CA LEU A 71 -14.97 -5.70 -4.78
C LEU A 71 -15.71 -5.72 -6.12
N PRO A 72 -15.87 -4.55 -6.79
CA PRO A 72 -16.37 -4.50 -8.15
C PRO A 72 -15.51 -5.35 -9.11
N GLY A 73 -16.18 -5.99 -10.07
CA GLY A 73 -15.50 -6.74 -11.13
C GLY A 73 -14.75 -5.81 -12.10
N CYS A 74 -13.64 -6.27 -12.65
CA CYS A 74 -12.78 -5.47 -13.55
C CYS A 74 -13.45 -5.09 -14.88
N SER A 75 -14.59 -5.70 -15.23
CA SER A 75 -15.29 -5.52 -16.51
C SER A 75 -16.04 -4.19 -16.61
N ALA A 76 -16.21 -3.45 -15.52
CA ALA A 76 -16.88 -2.16 -15.53
C ALA A 76 -15.93 -1.03 -16.00
N PRO A 77 -16.43 -0.04 -16.78
CA PRO A 77 -15.64 1.11 -17.22
C PRO A 77 -14.99 1.84 -16.03
N GLY A 78 -13.71 2.20 -16.15
CA GLY A 78 -12.94 2.91 -15.11
C GLY A 78 -12.47 2.06 -13.93
N ILE A 79 -13.10 0.90 -13.64
CA ILE A 79 -12.69 0.03 -12.53
C ILE A 79 -11.33 -0.62 -12.80
N ALA A 80 -11.05 -1.01 -14.05
CA ALA A 80 -9.73 -1.52 -14.44
C ALA A 80 -8.61 -0.49 -14.16
N THR A 81 -8.87 0.80 -14.38
CA THR A 81 -7.95 1.89 -14.08
C THR A 81 -7.68 2.02 -12.58
N VAL A 82 -8.70 1.88 -11.74
CA VAL A 82 -8.54 1.87 -10.27
C VAL A 82 -7.67 0.70 -9.82
N TYR A 83 -7.91 -0.51 -10.35
CA TYR A 83 -7.07 -1.67 -10.04
C TYR A 83 -5.62 -1.48 -10.50
N ALA A 84 -5.41 -1.01 -11.73
CA ALA A 84 -4.07 -0.75 -12.26
C ALA A 84 -3.33 0.28 -11.40
N TYR A 85 -4.01 1.39 -11.04
CA TYR A 85 -3.46 2.43 -10.18
C TYR A 85 -3.12 1.88 -8.79
N MET A 86 -4.02 1.12 -8.17
CA MET A 86 -3.80 0.46 -6.88
C MET A 86 -2.57 -0.46 -6.91
N LEU A 87 -2.49 -1.36 -7.90
CA LEU A 87 -1.37 -2.29 -8.03
C LEU A 87 -0.05 -1.55 -8.20
N ALA A 88 -0.01 -0.54 -9.06
CA ALA A 88 1.17 0.29 -9.27
C ALA A 88 1.56 1.05 -7.98
N LYS A 89 0.63 1.78 -7.38
CA LYS A 89 0.80 2.60 -6.17
C LYS A 89 1.42 1.79 -5.04
N TYR A 90 0.79 0.68 -4.67
CA TYR A 90 1.23 -0.13 -3.54
C TYR A 90 2.50 -0.93 -3.84
N THR A 91 2.71 -1.37 -5.08
CA THR A 91 3.97 -2.03 -5.48
C THR A 91 5.15 -1.04 -5.44
N LEU A 92 4.95 0.19 -5.92
CA LEU A 92 5.97 1.24 -5.85
C LEU A 92 6.32 1.60 -4.41
N ARG A 93 5.33 1.70 -3.52
CA ARG A 93 5.58 1.92 -2.08
C ARG A 93 6.38 0.76 -1.49
N TRP A 94 6.00 -0.48 -1.77
CA TRP A 94 6.72 -1.67 -1.31
C TRP A 94 8.18 -1.71 -1.79
N GLN A 95 8.40 -1.48 -3.09
CA GLN A 95 9.73 -1.42 -3.68
C GLN A 95 10.57 -0.25 -3.12
N PHE A 96 9.95 0.89 -2.83
CA PHE A 96 10.62 2.04 -2.21
C PHE A 96 11.31 1.65 -0.91
N TYR A 97 10.57 1.02 0.02
CA TYR A 97 11.13 0.68 1.34
C TYR A 97 12.19 -0.41 1.27
N ARG A 98 12.02 -1.41 0.40
CA ARG A 98 13.05 -2.44 0.16
C ARG A 98 14.32 -1.84 -0.40
N THR A 99 14.20 -0.94 -1.38
CA THR A 99 15.33 -0.22 -1.97
C THR A 99 16.01 0.68 -0.95
N ALA A 100 15.24 1.44 -0.15
CA ALA A 100 15.79 2.27 0.91
C ALA A 100 16.56 1.44 1.94
N ALA A 101 16.01 0.30 2.37
CA ALA A 101 16.67 -0.60 3.32
C ALA A 101 17.95 -1.22 2.75
N LEU A 102 17.94 -1.60 1.47
CA LEU A 102 19.12 -2.10 0.75
C LEU A 102 20.22 -1.04 0.70
N LEU A 103 19.88 0.20 0.34
CA LEU A 103 20.84 1.32 0.29
C LEU A 103 21.36 1.72 1.67
N CYS A 104 20.58 1.48 2.74
CA CYS A 104 21.02 1.61 4.13
C CYS A 104 21.82 0.40 4.62
N ARG A 105 22.11 -0.60 3.77
CA ARG A 105 22.82 -1.84 4.12
C ARG A 105 22.18 -2.60 5.28
N ALA A 106 20.85 -2.56 5.38
CA ALA A 106 20.13 -3.32 6.40
C ALA A 106 20.32 -4.83 6.16
N PRO A 107 20.73 -5.62 7.16
CA PRO A 107 21.01 -7.05 7.00
C PRO A 107 19.77 -7.85 6.57
N HIS A 108 18.57 -7.35 6.92
CA HIS A 108 17.29 -7.97 6.62
C HIS A 108 16.43 -7.10 5.68
N TYR A 109 17.02 -6.40 4.71
CA TYR A 109 16.25 -5.53 3.80
C TYR A 109 15.07 -6.23 3.08
N ALA A 110 15.16 -7.56 2.87
CA ALA A 110 14.09 -8.36 2.26
C ALA A 110 12.88 -8.60 3.20
N SER A 111 13.02 -8.41 4.52
CA SER A 111 11.90 -8.47 5.47
C SER A 111 11.11 -7.16 5.54
N VAL A 112 11.59 -6.08 4.91
CA VAL A 112 10.88 -4.81 4.82
C VAL A 112 9.74 -4.93 3.83
N ARG A 113 8.51 -4.85 4.33
CA ARG A 113 7.28 -5.08 3.54
C ARG A 113 6.29 -3.94 3.67
N GLU A 114 6.78 -2.73 3.92
CA GLU A 114 5.93 -1.57 4.19
C GLU A 114 5.32 -1.01 2.91
N VAL A 115 4.07 -0.58 2.98
CA VAL A 115 3.35 0.06 1.86
C VAL A 115 2.73 1.40 2.25
N VAL A 116 3.16 1.95 3.40
CA VAL A 116 2.69 3.25 3.88
C VAL A 116 3.27 4.36 3.02
N ASN A 117 2.50 5.42 2.73
CA ASN A 117 2.96 6.52 1.86
C ASN A 117 4.35 7.04 2.31
N PRO A 118 5.42 6.85 1.51
CA PRO A 118 6.75 7.23 1.91
C PRO A 118 6.97 8.74 1.81
N GLY A 119 6.05 9.54 1.26
CA GLY A 119 6.16 10.99 1.17
C GLY A 119 6.19 11.74 2.51
N LYS A 120 5.86 11.07 3.62
CA LYS A 120 5.87 11.67 4.97
C LYS A 120 7.09 11.19 5.78
N ASP A 121 7.91 12.11 6.28
CA ASP A 121 9.16 11.78 7.00
C ASP A 121 8.98 11.03 8.31
N HIS A 122 7.92 11.31 9.06
CA HIS A 122 7.62 10.57 10.28
C HIS A 122 7.37 9.08 9.98
N LYS A 123 6.71 8.76 8.85
CA LYS A 123 6.46 7.38 8.42
C LYS A 123 7.77 6.64 8.11
N LEU A 124 8.74 7.31 7.49
CA LEU A 124 10.07 6.71 7.27
C LEU A 124 10.75 6.38 8.61
N GLY A 125 10.66 7.28 9.59
CA GLY A 125 11.22 7.07 10.92
C GLY A 125 10.60 5.88 11.63
N GLU A 126 9.27 5.78 11.64
CA GLU A 126 8.55 4.64 12.23
C GLU A 126 8.93 3.30 11.57
N VAL A 127 9.04 3.29 10.24
CA VAL A 127 9.46 2.10 9.49
C VAL A 127 10.90 1.72 9.85
N ALA A 128 11.81 2.69 9.88
CA ALA A 128 13.20 2.42 10.24
C ALA A 128 13.30 1.79 11.64
N LEU A 129 12.59 2.33 12.63
CA LEU A 129 12.54 1.79 14.00
C LEU A 129 11.99 0.37 14.04
N ARG A 130 10.89 0.07 13.33
CA ARG A 130 10.30 -1.27 13.27
C ARG A 130 11.25 -2.33 12.71
N HIS A 131 12.10 -1.94 11.76
CA HIS A 131 13.05 -2.83 11.09
C HIS A 131 14.48 -2.72 11.63
N GLN A 132 14.68 -2.02 12.76
CA GLN A 132 15.99 -1.81 13.40
C GLN A 132 17.04 -1.21 12.45
N ILE A 133 16.61 -0.29 11.59
CA ILE A 133 17.47 0.47 10.68
C ILE A 133 17.71 1.85 11.29
N ASP A 134 18.93 2.41 11.15
CA ASP A 134 19.21 3.78 11.60
C ASP A 134 18.20 4.78 10.99
N PRO A 135 17.33 5.41 11.80
CA PRO A 135 16.32 6.33 11.31
C PRO A 135 16.91 7.55 10.59
N ILE A 136 18.12 7.99 10.97
CA ILE A 136 18.76 9.17 10.36
C ILE A 136 19.24 8.82 8.95
N ALA A 137 20.00 7.74 8.80
CA ALA A 137 20.42 7.24 7.49
C ALA A 137 19.21 6.90 6.60
N PHE A 138 18.19 6.24 7.15
CA PHE A 138 16.99 5.83 6.40
C PHE A 138 16.19 7.02 5.87
N LYS A 139 15.99 8.06 6.68
CA LYS A 139 15.36 9.31 6.23
C LYS A 139 16.18 10.01 5.15
N ARG A 140 17.51 10.06 5.30
CA ARG A 140 18.41 10.68 4.30
C ARG A 140 18.34 9.95 2.96
N VAL A 141 18.42 8.61 2.98
CA VAL A 141 18.31 7.76 1.79
C VAL A 141 16.93 7.88 1.17
N GLY A 142 15.87 7.78 1.98
CA GLY A 142 14.49 7.96 1.53
C GLY A 142 14.26 9.32 0.87
N GLY A 143 14.77 10.40 1.47
CA GLY A 143 14.69 11.75 0.90
C GLY A 143 15.37 11.88 -0.47
N LYS A 144 16.51 11.21 -0.67
CA LYS A 144 17.18 11.14 -1.99
C LYS A 144 16.37 10.31 -2.99
N LEU A 145 15.87 9.14 -2.58
CA LEU A 145 15.05 8.27 -3.43
C LEU A 145 13.79 8.98 -3.93
N ARG A 146 13.09 9.72 -3.06
CA ARG A 146 11.85 10.44 -3.42
C ARG A 146 12.02 11.44 -4.57
N ARG A 147 13.23 11.93 -4.84
CA ARG A 147 13.49 12.86 -5.95
C ARG A 147 13.24 12.21 -7.32
N PHE A 148 13.38 10.89 -7.40
CA PHE A 148 13.27 10.14 -8.65
C PHE A 148 12.20 9.04 -8.58
N TRP A 149 11.75 8.68 -7.37
CA TRP A 149 10.75 7.66 -7.19
C TRP A 149 9.35 8.20 -7.56
N PRO A 150 8.59 7.49 -8.42
CA PRO A 150 7.23 7.89 -8.75
C PRO A 150 6.34 7.70 -7.51
N LEU A 151 6.15 8.77 -6.75
CA LEU A 151 5.22 8.80 -5.63
C LEU A 151 3.81 8.99 -6.18
N LEU A 152 3.15 7.86 -6.45
CA LEU A 152 1.71 7.90 -6.68
C LEU A 152 1.04 8.30 -5.35
N PRO A 153 0.35 9.46 -5.32
CA PRO A 153 -0.38 9.91 -4.13
C PRO A 153 -1.32 8.79 -3.65
#